data_AF-A0ABD1Y8X4-F1
#
_entry.id   AF-A0ABD1Y8X4-F1
#
_cell.length_a   1.000
_cell.length_b   1.000
_cell.length_c   1.000
_cell.angle_alpha   90.00
_cell.angle_beta   90.00
_cell.angle_gamma   90.00
#
_symmetry.space_group_name_H-M   'P 1'
#
loop_
_entity.id
_entity.type
_entity.pdbx_description
1 polymer ?
#
loop_
_entity_poly.entity_id
_entity_poly.type
_entity_poly.pdbx_seq_one_letter_code
_entity_poly.pdbx_strand_id
1 'polypeptide(L)'
;MASVESMSQLERMGSELRCAICLSLFKIAATISCNHTFYRSCILESLRTNSCCPVCKTHSSRREARPAPQMDSLVEIFRGMETSAGVNLFTTQPSTQVAFPESGIFSSHREVGSLQNPSTCECRSIHRPKETNLSSDK
;
A
#
# COMPACT_ATOMS: atom_id res chain seq x y z
N MET A 1 17.08 -2.59 -30.38
CA MET A 1 16.73 -1.43 -29.52
C MET A 1 15.27 -1.48 -29.04
N ALA A 2 14.30 -2.01 -29.81
CA ALA A 2 12.90 -2.14 -29.36
C ALA A 2 12.67 -3.06 -28.13
N SER A 3 13.59 -3.96 -27.78
CA SER A 3 13.41 -4.90 -26.67
C SER A 3 13.74 -4.33 -25.27
N VAL A 4 14.52 -3.24 -25.20
CA VAL A 4 14.90 -2.62 -23.91
C VAL A 4 13.83 -1.67 -23.36
N GLU A 5 13.04 -1.04 -24.24
CA GLU A 5 11.94 -0.16 -23.84
C GLU A 5 10.84 -0.97 -23.13
N SER A 6 10.49 -2.14 -23.65
CA SER A 6 9.47 -3.02 -23.08
C SER A 6 9.81 -3.49 -21.66
N MET A 7 11.10 -3.69 -21.35
CA MET A 7 11.52 -4.04 -19.98
C MET A 7 11.32 -2.88 -19.02
N SER A 8 11.78 -1.68 -19.37
CA SER A 8 11.61 -0.49 -18.50
C SER A 8 10.14 -0.14 -18.24
N GLN A 9 9.26 -0.38 -19.20
CA GLN A 9 7.82 -0.20 -19.05
C GLN A 9 7.22 -1.21 -18.08
N LEU A 10 7.66 -2.46 -18.15
CA LEU A 10 7.26 -3.50 -17.21
C LEU A 10 7.72 -3.17 -15.79
N GLU A 11 8.93 -2.64 -15.60
CA GLU A 11 9.42 -2.22 -14.28
C GLU A 11 8.58 -1.10 -13.66
N ARG A 12 8.24 -0.10 -14.47
CA ARG A 12 7.39 1.01 -14.04
C ARG A 12 5.99 0.53 -13.66
N MET A 13 5.39 -0.34 -14.49
CA MET A 13 4.09 -0.93 -14.19
C MET A 13 4.12 -1.77 -12.91
N GLY A 14 5.16 -2.57 -12.72
CA GLY A 14 5.35 -3.35 -11.51
C GLY A 14 5.48 -2.48 -10.26
N SER A 15 6.02 -1.26 -10.39
CA SER A 15 6.17 -0.30 -9.28
C SER A 15 4.83 0.27 -8.82
N GLU A 16 3.94 0.60 -9.76
CA GLU A 16 2.58 1.12 -9.48
C GLU A 16 1.66 0.06 -8.85
N LEU A 17 1.95 -1.22 -9.05
CA LEU A 17 1.16 -2.34 -8.54
C LEU A 17 1.57 -2.81 -7.14
N ARG A 18 2.31 -1.98 -6.39
CA ARG A 18 2.82 -2.31 -5.06
C ARG A 18 2.15 -1.52 -3.96
N CYS A 19 2.04 -2.18 -2.82
CA CYS A 19 1.67 -1.53 -1.58
C CYS A 19 2.79 -0.60 -1.10
N ALA A 20 2.50 0.69 -0.90
CA ALA A 20 3.47 1.65 -0.37
C ALA A 20 3.93 1.39 1.08
N ILE A 21 3.31 0.42 1.78
CA ILE A 21 3.67 0.04 3.15
C ILE A 21 4.61 -1.17 3.18
N CYS A 22 4.26 -2.26 2.49
CA CYS A 22 5.05 -3.50 2.49
C CYS A 22 5.86 -3.74 1.20
N LEU A 23 5.76 -2.83 0.23
CA LEU A 23 6.46 -2.83 -1.06
C LEU A 23 6.25 -4.09 -1.92
N SER A 24 5.28 -4.92 -1.54
CA SER A 24 4.88 -6.14 -2.25
C SER A 24 3.74 -5.86 -3.23
N LEU A 25 3.65 -6.68 -4.29
CA LEU A 25 2.55 -6.62 -5.26
C LEU A 25 1.19 -6.84 -4.59
N PHE A 26 0.15 -6.21 -5.13
CA PHE A 26 -1.22 -6.42 -4.66
C PHE A 26 -1.71 -7.86 -4.85
N LYS A 27 -2.63 -8.29 -3.99
CA LYS A 27 -3.35 -9.58 -4.04
C LYS A 27 -4.69 -9.48 -3.33
N ILE A 28 -4.73 -8.68 -2.26
CA ILE A 28 -5.95 -8.27 -1.59
C ILE A 28 -5.87 -6.75 -1.44
N ALA A 29 -6.02 -6.03 -2.56
CA ALA A 29 -5.95 -4.58 -2.58
C ALA A 29 -7.14 -3.93 -1.86
N ALA A 30 -6.87 -2.80 -1.21
CA ALA A 30 -7.90 -1.94 -0.64
C ALA A 30 -7.56 -0.47 -0.91
N THR A 31 -8.57 0.28 -1.34
CA THR A 31 -8.50 1.72 -1.60
C THR A 31 -9.23 2.47 -0.48
N ILE A 32 -8.67 3.59 -0.04
CA ILE A 32 -9.26 4.48 0.98
C ILE A 32 -9.88 5.72 0.34
N SER A 33 -10.50 6.59 1.14
CA SER A 33 -11.25 7.77 0.70
C SER A 33 -10.43 8.79 -0.12
N CYS A 34 -9.11 8.82 0.05
CA CYS A 34 -8.21 9.64 -0.77
C CYS A 34 -7.68 8.93 -2.03
N ASN A 35 -8.30 7.83 -2.46
CA ASN A 35 -7.98 7.04 -3.66
C ASN A 35 -6.61 6.34 -3.68
N HIS A 36 -5.84 6.38 -2.60
CA HIS A 36 -4.61 5.59 -2.48
C HIS A 36 -4.94 4.12 -2.20
N THR A 37 -4.21 3.23 -2.87
CA THR A 37 -4.40 1.77 -2.77
C THR A 37 -3.26 1.12 -2.02
N PHE A 38 -3.59 0.19 -1.14
CA PHE A 38 -2.67 -0.54 -0.29
C PHE A 38 -3.06 -2.02 -0.23
N TYR A 39 -2.17 -2.84 0.30
CA TYR A 39 -2.56 -4.17 0.75
C TYR A 39 -3.52 -4.05 1.94
N ARG A 40 -4.62 -4.81 1.92
CA ARG A 40 -5.72 -4.66 2.90
C ARG A 40 -5.25 -4.74 4.34
N SER A 41 -4.47 -5.75 4.71
CA SER A 41 -3.98 -5.87 6.10
C SER A 41 -3.09 -4.69 6.49
N CYS A 42 -2.22 -4.22 5.59
CA CYS A 42 -1.31 -3.11 5.85
C CYS A 42 -2.05 -1.80 6.15
N ILE A 43 -3.08 -1.46 5.37
CA ILE A 43 -3.83 -0.21 5.61
C ILE A 43 -4.73 -0.30 6.84
N LEU A 44 -5.34 -1.45 7.11
CA LEU A 44 -6.18 -1.63 8.31
C LEU A 44 -5.35 -1.51 9.61
N GLU A 45 -4.10 -1.99 9.56
CA GLU A 45 -3.10 -1.86 10.62
C GLU A 45 -2.65 -0.41 10.79
N SER A 46 -2.26 0.26 9.70
CA SER A 46 -1.84 1.66 9.73
C SER A 46 -2.94 2.58 10.28
N LEU A 47 -4.20 2.36 9.86
CA LEU A 47 -5.34 3.12 10.35
C LEU A 47 -5.76 2.75 11.78
N ARG A 48 -5.14 1.73 12.39
CA ARG A 48 -5.31 1.44 13.82
C ARG A 48 -4.55 2.45 14.68
N THR A 49 -3.36 2.83 14.25
CA THR A 49 -2.46 3.70 15.00
C THR A 49 -2.65 5.16 14.62
N ASN A 50 -2.88 5.45 13.34
CA ASN A 50 -3.03 6.80 12.82
C ASN A 50 -4.16 6.87 11.80
N SER A 51 -5.20 7.68 12.03
CA SER A 51 -6.36 7.84 11.15
C SER A 51 -6.09 8.70 9.91
N CYS A 52 -4.91 8.54 9.30
CA CYS A 52 -4.45 9.27 8.14
C CYS A 52 -3.88 8.32 7.08
N CYS A 53 -4.02 8.70 5.81
CA CYS A 53 -3.36 8.04 4.69
C CYS A 53 -1.83 8.07 4.88
N PRO A 54 -1.12 6.93 4.77
CA PRO A 54 0.34 6.88 4.86
C PRO A 54 1.06 7.75 3.83
N VAL A 55 0.45 7.93 2.64
CA VAL A 55 1.04 8.63 1.48
C VAL A 55 0.76 10.14 1.56
N CYS A 56 -0.51 10.53 1.46
CA CYS A 56 -0.88 11.95 1.34
C CYS A 56 -1.33 12.60 2.65
N LYS A 57 -1.32 11.86 3.77
CA LYS A 57 -1.70 12.33 5.13
C LYS A 57 -3.15 12.81 5.27
N THR A 58 -3.98 12.70 4.25
CA THR A 58 -5.42 12.96 4.31
C THR A 58 -6.09 12.05 5.36
N HIS A 59 -7.02 12.59 6.13
CA HIS A 59 -7.78 11.82 7.12
C HIS A 59 -8.54 10.67 6.45
N SER A 60 -8.46 9.47 7.01
CA SER A 60 -9.10 8.28 6.48
C SER A 60 -9.46 7.33 7.63
N SER A 61 -10.68 6.80 7.60
CA SER A 61 -11.13 5.82 8.59
C SER A 61 -10.98 4.39 8.08
N ARG A 62 -10.78 3.42 8.99
CA ARG A 62 -10.79 1.99 8.67
C ARG A 62 -12.04 1.55 7.92
N ARG A 63 -13.20 2.16 8.23
CA ARG A 63 -14.49 1.85 7.58
C ARG A 63 -14.56 2.31 6.11
N GLU A 64 -13.69 3.23 5.73
CA GLU A 64 -13.60 3.77 4.37
C GLU A 64 -12.72 2.91 3.46
N ALA A 65 -11.96 1.95 4.02
CA ALA A 65 -11.17 1.02 3.22
C ALA A 65 -12.08 0.05 2.45
N ARG A 66 -12.18 0.25 1.14
CA ARG A 66 -12.96 -0.57 0.22
C ARG A 66 -12.05 -1.56 -0.51
N PRO A 67 -12.46 -2.82 -0.69
CA PRO A 67 -11.70 -3.76 -1.52
C PRO A 67 -11.61 -3.25 -2.96
N ALA A 68 -10.47 -3.50 -3.61
CA ALA A 68 -10.15 -3.01 -4.93
C ALA A 68 -9.74 -4.15 -5.87
N PRO A 69 -10.64 -5.11 -6.17
CA PRO A 69 -10.31 -6.33 -6.90
C PRO A 69 -9.76 -6.05 -8.30
N GLN A 70 -10.11 -4.93 -8.92
CA GLN A 70 -9.52 -4.53 -10.21
C GLN A 70 -7.99 -4.41 -10.14
N MET A 71 -7.42 -3.99 -9.00
CA MET A 71 -5.97 -3.90 -8.83
C MET A 71 -5.32 -5.27 -8.69
N ASP A 72 -6.04 -6.24 -8.13
CA ASP A 72 -5.60 -7.63 -8.03
C ASP A 72 -5.57 -8.26 -9.44
N SER A 73 -6.59 -8.01 -10.27
CA SER A 73 -6.60 -8.44 -11.68
C SER A 73 -5.46 -7.83 -12.50
N LEU A 74 -5.09 -6.57 -12.27
CA LEU A 74 -3.93 -5.95 -12.93
C LEU A 74 -2.61 -6.62 -12.54
N VAL A 75 -2.47 -7.07 -11.29
CA VAL A 75 -1.31 -7.86 -10.87
C VAL A 75 -1.27 -9.22 -11.56
N GLU A 76 -2.40 -9.87 -11.77
CA GLU A 76 -2.45 -11.14 -12.51
C GLU A 76 -2.00 -10.97 -13.96
N ILE A 77 -2.50 -9.94 -14.64
CA ILE A 77 -2.07 -9.59 -16.01
C ILE A 77 -0.58 -9.27 -16.03
N PHE A 78 -0.08 -8.51 -15.06
CA PHE A 78 1.33 -8.20 -14.89
C PHE A 78 2.21 -9.44 -14.77
N ARG A 79 1.80 -10.42 -13.94
CA ARG A 79 2.51 -11.70 -13.80
C ARG A 79 2.54 -12.51 -15.10
N GLY A 80 1.48 -12.43 -15.89
CA GLY A 80 1.45 -13.01 -17.24
C GLY A 80 2.50 -12.38 -18.15
N MET A 81 2.60 -11.04 -18.13
CA MET A 81 3.61 -10.31 -18.90
C MET A 81 5.04 -10.61 -18.46
N GLU A 82 5.29 -10.70 -17.15
CA GLU A 82 6.58 -11.14 -16.59
C GLU A 82 7.00 -12.51 -17.15
N THR A 83 6.06 -13.47 -17.13
CA THR A 83 6.30 -14.83 -17.61
C THR A 83 6.63 -14.84 -19.11
N SER A 84 5.87 -14.12 -19.93
CA SER A 84 6.11 -14.04 -21.38
C SER A 84 7.42 -13.33 -21.74
N ALA A 85 7.84 -12.35 -20.94
CA ALA A 85 9.09 -11.63 -21.13
C ALA A 85 10.32 -12.41 -20.58
N GLY A 86 10.11 -13.54 -19.89
CA GLY A 86 11.18 -14.32 -19.28
C GLY A 86 11.89 -13.59 -18.13
N VAL A 87 11.24 -12.60 -17.53
CA VAL A 87 11.78 -11.82 -16.40
C VAL A 87 10.93 -12.08 -15.17
N ASN A 88 11.56 -12.29 -14.03
CA ASN A 88 10.86 -12.35 -12.75
C ASN A 88 11.34 -11.17 -11.92
N LEU A 89 10.73 -10.01 -12.17
CA LEU A 89 11.27 -8.76 -11.70
C LEU A 89 11.14 -8.65 -10.17
N PHE A 90 10.21 -9.37 -9.54
CA PHE A 90 9.95 -9.14 -8.12
C PHE A 90 9.27 -10.27 -7.33
N THR A 91 9.80 -11.49 -7.34
CA THR A 91 9.47 -12.48 -6.30
C THR A 91 10.28 -12.20 -5.04
N THR A 92 9.87 -11.21 -4.23
CA THR A 92 10.19 -11.22 -2.79
C THR A 92 9.17 -12.11 -2.08
N GLN A 93 9.19 -13.40 -2.41
CA GLN A 93 8.71 -14.44 -1.52
C GLN A 93 9.69 -15.60 -1.60
N PRO A 94 10.49 -15.86 -0.55
CA PRO A 94 10.97 -17.21 -0.34
C PRO A 94 9.75 -18.06 0.04
N SER A 95 9.12 -18.70 -0.95
CA SER A 95 8.46 -19.97 -0.71
C SER A 95 9.55 -21.03 -0.69
N THR A 96 10.23 -21.13 0.45
CA THR A 96 11.09 -22.27 0.73
C THR A 96 10.83 -22.64 2.17
N GLN A 97 10.21 -23.79 2.36
CA GLN A 97 10.26 -24.48 3.64
C GLN A 97 11.74 -24.81 3.87
N VAL A 98 12.40 -24.05 4.72
CA VAL A 98 13.72 -24.38 5.26
C VAL A 98 13.64 -24.30 6.77
N ALA A 99 13.94 -25.44 7.39
CA ALA A 99 14.02 -25.63 8.81
C ALA A 99 14.97 -24.59 9.44
N PHE A 100 14.55 -24.05 10.59
CA PHE A 100 15.38 -23.23 11.46
C PHE A 100 16.43 -24.11 12.16
N PRO A 101 17.67 -23.63 12.27
CA PRO A 101 18.38 -23.73 13.53
C PRO A 101 18.65 -22.33 14.12
N GLU A 102 18.58 -22.28 15.44
CA GLU A 102 18.76 -21.11 16.29
C GLU A 102 20.17 -20.50 16.27
N SER A 103 20.20 -19.26 16.76
CA SER A 103 21.30 -18.55 17.43
C SER A 103 22.28 -17.72 16.58
N GLY A 104 22.40 -16.43 16.93
CA GLY A 104 23.43 -15.53 16.40
C GLY A 104 23.13 -14.04 16.57
N ILE A 105 23.56 -13.49 17.70
CA ILE A 105 23.47 -12.10 18.14
C ILE A 105 24.26 -11.15 17.22
N PHE A 106 23.71 -9.99 16.85
CA PHE A 106 24.53 -8.78 16.62
C PHE A 106 23.79 -7.51 17.02
N SER A 107 24.24 -6.94 18.13
CA SER A 107 23.96 -5.58 18.57
C SER A 107 24.71 -4.58 17.70
N SER A 108 24.05 -3.52 17.25
CA SER A 108 24.71 -2.21 17.21
C SER A 108 23.67 -1.10 17.24
N HIS A 109 23.59 -0.46 18.40
CA HIS A 109 22.97 0.84 18.59
C HIS A 109 23.77 1.90 17.83
N ARG A 110 23.06 2.80 17.15
CA ARG A 110 23.52 4.19 17.03
C ARG A 110 22.33 5.12 17.17
N GLU A 111 22.26 5.71 18.36
CA GLU A 111 21.42 6.85 18.64
C GLU A 111 21.88 8.05 17.79
N VAL A 112 20.93 8.73 17.17
CA VAL A 112 21.09 10.14 16.84
C VAL A 112 19.79 10.88 17.14
N GLY A 113 19.89 11.78 18.10
CA GLY A 113 19.34 13.13 18.01
C GLY A 113 17.83 13.26 17.89
N SER A 114 17.20 13.38 19.05
CA SER A 114 15.89 13.99 19.27
C SER A 114 15.69 15.26 18.43
N LEU A 115 14.72 15.24 17.52
CA LEU A 115 13.98 16.42 17.08
C LEU A 115 12.50 16.03 17.04
N GLN A 116 11.75 16.73 17.88
CA GLN A 116 10.30 16.76 18.08
C GLN A 116 9.45 15.86 17.17
N ASN A 117 8.72 14.94 17.80
CA ASN A 117 7.41 14.48 17.39
C ASN A 117 6.46 15.68 17.14
N PRO A 118 5.82 15.76 15.96
CA PRO A 118 4.50 16.34 15.83
C PRO A 118 3.60 15.35 15.06
N SER A 119 3.36 14.18 15.64
CA SER A 119 2.49 13.12 15.14
C SER A 119 1.09 13.21 15.74
N THR A 120 0.61 14.41 15.99
CA THR A 120 -0.83 14.68 15.98
C THR A 120 -1.15 15.17 14.58
N CYS A 121 -1.97 14.45 13.81
CA CYS A 121 -2.54 15.07 12.62
C CYS A 121 -3.29 16.32 13.10
N GLU A 122 -2.80 17.51 12.74
CA GLU A 122 -3.67 18.68 12.72
C GLU A 122 -4.59 18.51 11.52
N CYS A 123 -5.54 17.59 11.69
CA CYS A 123 -6.59 17.32 10.76
C CYS A 123 -7.48 18.58 10.72
N ARG A 124 -7.14 19.55 9.86
CA ARG A 124 -8.04 20.62 9.43
C ARG A 124 -9.36 19.95 9.10
N SER A 125 -10.35 20.14 9.96
CA SER A 125 -11.63 19.45 9.90
C SER A 125 -12.32 19.80 8.58
N ILE A 126 -12.12 18.98 7.55
CA ILE A 126 -13.05 18.97 6.41
C ILE A 126 -14.27 18.23 6.94
N HIS A 127 -15.11 18.99 7.63
CA HIS A 127 -16.44 18.61 8.02
C HIS A 127 -17.17 18.18 6.75
N ARG A 128 -17.43 16.87 6.60
CA ARG A 128 -18.36 16.36 5.59
C ARG A 128 -19.73 16.95 5.93
N PRO A 129 -20.33 17.88 5.16
CA PRO A 129 -21.70 18.25 5.41
C PRO A 129 -22.56 16.98 5.27
N LYS A 130 -23.33 16.66 6.31
CA LYS A 130 -24.46 15.74 6.20
C LYS A 130 -25.51 16.46 5.38
N GLU A 131 -25.71 16.03 4.15
CA GLU A 131 -26.87 16.38 3.34
C GLU A 131 -28.13 15.85 4.06
N THR A 132 -28.68 16.62 5.00
CA THR A 132 -30.03 16.37 5.51
C THR A 132 -30.98 16.91 4.45
N ASN A 133 -31.39 16.06 3.51
CA ASN A 133 -32.59 16.34 2.72
C ASN A 133 -33.79 16.25 3.67
N LEU A 134 -34.17 17.41 4.19
CA LEU A 134 -35.42 17.63 4.89
C LEU A 134 -36.53 17.63 3.83
N SER A 135 -37.32 16.57 3.84
CA SER A 135 -38.66 16.55 3.26
C SER A 135 -39.47 17.72 3.77
N SER A 136 -40.05 18.51 2.87
CA SER A 136 -41.15 19.42 3.18
C SER A 136 -42.02 19.58 1.94
N ASP A 137 -43.17 18.93 2.04
CA ASP A 137 -44.48 19.26 1.47
C ASP A 137 -44.60 20.56 0.68
N LYS A 138 -45.15 20.43 -0.53
CA LYS A 138 -46.22 21.31 -0.99
C LYS A 138 -47.14 20.62 -1.99
#